data_AF-A0A2A9HH57-F1
#
_entry.id   AF-A0A2A9HH57-F1
#
_cell.length_a   1.000
_cell.length_b   1.000
_cell.length_c   1.000
_cell.angle_alpha   90.00
_cell.angle_beta   90.00
_cell.angle_gamma   90.00
#
_symmetry.space_group_name_H-M   'P 1'
#
loop_
_entity.id
_entity.type
_entity.pdbx_description
1 polymer ?
#
loop_
_entity_poly.entity_id
_entity_poly.type
_entity_poly.pdbx_seq_one_letter_code
_entity_poly.pdbx_strand_id
1 'polypeptide(L)'
;MELLERCYGAGLKVSLADGQKLNVSVPDTPEAELLLEELRAHKQEVIDCLRTLPPPGGHLLRLAVELGLQPRCRCTLRPRTAEEAASAVGAVTELCSRNPGRDSVLVKVVRPDGSTEHHVLRAHADRGVRKAMAMIVRDCNLGGPQRAAREQARDLSEGGRNGTPIQR
;
A
#
# COMPACT_ATOMS: atom_id res chain seq x y z
N MET A 1 0.11 -15.88 -20.64
CA MET A 1 -0.36 -15.28 -19.37
C MET A 1 0.22 -16.02 -18.17
N GLU A 2 0.06 -17.35 -18.10
CA GLU A 2 0.56 -18.21 -17.02
C GLU A 2 2.05 -18.02 -16.66
N LEU A 3 2.95 -17.86 -17.66
CA LEU A 3 4.38 -17.60 -17.40
C LEU A 3 4.62 -16.27 -16.66
N LEU A 4 3.92 -15.19 -17.03
CA LEU A 4 4.05 -13.90 -16.36
C LEU A 4 3.53 -13.99 -14.91
N GLU A 5 2.41 -14.67 -14.70
CA GLU A 5 1.85 -14.92 -13.37
C GLU A 5 2.82 -15.68 -12.47
N ARG A 6 3.46 -16.74 -12.99
CA ARG A 6 4.51 -17.50 -12.28
C ARG A 6 5.74 -16.65 -11.97
N CYS A 7 6.20 -15.84 -12.94
CA CYS A 7 7.30 -14.90 -12.74
C CYS A 7 7.00 -13.88 -11.63
N TYR A 8 5.81 -13.31 -11.65
CA TYR A 8 5.39 -12.37 -10.62
C TYR A 8 5.22 -13.03 -9.25
N GLY A 9 4.67 -14.25 -9.18
CA GLY A 9 4.51 -15.02 -7.94
C GLY A 9 5.85 -15.37 -7.28
N ALA A 10 6.89 -15.59 -8.08
CA ALA A 10 8.27 -15.77 -7.62
C ALA A 10 9.02 -14.44 -7.36
N GLY A 11 8.36 -13.29 -7.51
CA GLY A 11 8.94 -11.98 -7.22
C GLY A 11 9.76 -11.35 -8.35
N LEU A 12 9.76 -11.92 -9.55
CA LEU A 12 10.38 -11.31 -10.73
C LEU A 12 9.56 -10.12 -11.20
N LYS A 13 10.22 -9.02 -11.55
CA LYS A 13 9.57 -7.86 -12.18
C LYS A 13 9.93 -7.81 -13.64
N VAL A 14 8.96 -8.06 -14.51
CA VAL A 14 9.13 -8.00 -15.96
C VAL A 14 8.50 -6.72 -16.47
N SER A 15 9.25 -5.93 -17.23
CA SER A 15 8.79 -4.67 -17.81
C SER A 15 9.34 -4.50 -19.22
N LEU A 16 8.69 -3.65 -20.01
CA LEU A 16 9.11 -3.34 -21.37
C LEU A 16 9.79 -1.96 -21.40
N ALA A 17 11.07 -1.90 -21.76
CA ALA A 17 11.78 -0.67 -22.07
C ALA A 17 11.67 -0.38 -23.57
N ASP A 18 11.33 0.88 -23.89
CA ASP A 18 11.26 1.41 -25.26
C ASP A 18 10.39 0.59 -26.23
N GLY A 19 9.42 -0.18 -25.72
CA GLY A 19 8.51 -0.98 -26.54
C GLY A 19 9.13 -2.25 -27.16
N GLN A 20 10.40 -2.55 -26.91
CA GLN A 20 11.11 -3.65 -27.58
C GLN A 20 12.03 -4.47 -26.68
N LYS A 21 12.44 -3.95 -25.52
CA LYS A 21 13.40 -4.62 -24.65
C LYS A 21 12.74 -5.05 -23.35
N LEU A 22 12.92 -6.31 -22.93
CA LEU A 22 12.49 -6.76 -21.61
C LEU A 22 13.52 -6.35 -20.56
N ASN A 23 13.05 -5.62 -19.55
CA ASN A 23 13.76 -5.36 -18.31
C ASN A 23 13.20 -6.30 -17.24
N VAL A 24 14.05 -7.20 -16.75
CA VAL A 24 13.69 -8.19 -15.72
C VAL A 24 14.52 -7.94 -14.47
N SER A 25 13.85 -7.70 -13.33
CA SER A 25 14.47 -7.72 -12.00
C SER A 25 14.25 -9.10 -11.40
N VAL A 26 15.34 -9.77 -11.02
CA VAL A 26 15.32 -11.15 -10.52
C VAL A 26 15.67 -11.13 -9.03
N PRO A 27 14.85 -11.68 -8.14
CA PRO A 27 15.23 -11.91 -6.74
C PRO A 27 16.23 -13.06 -6.64
N ASP A 28 17.02 -13.07 -5.56
CA ASP A 28 18.05 -14.09 -5.31
C ASP A 28 17.39 -15.37 -4.74
N THR A 29 16.71 -16.11 -5.62
CA THR A 29 16.08 -17.41 -5.30
C THR A 29 16.27 -18.40 -6.46
N PRO A 30 16.44 -19.71 -6.18
CA PRO A 30 16.66 -20.72 -7.22
C PRO A 30 15.45 -20.87 -8.17
N GLU A 31 14.24 -20.63 -7.68
CA GLU A 31 13.03 -20.61 -8.52
C GLU A 31 13.06 -19.45 -9.54
N ALA A 32 13.72 -18.35 -9.20
CA ALA A 32 13.78 -17.18 -10.06
C ALA A 32 14.75 -17.33 -11.22
N GLU A 33 15.81 -18.13 -11.05
CA GLU A 33 16.73 -18.48 -12.13
C GLU A 33 16.06 -19.36 -13.18
N LEU A 34 15.30 -20.38 -12.75
CA LEU A 34 14.55 -21.26 -13.64
C LEU A 34 13.50 -20.48 -14.47
N LEU A 35 12.77 -19.58 -13.81
CA LEU A 35 11.78 -18.72 -14.47
C LEU A 35 12.43 -17.69 -15.41
N LEU A 36 13.66 -17.24 -15.12
CA LEU A 36 14.40 -16.36 -16.01
C LEU A 36 14.81 -17.07 -17.31
N GLU A 37 15.20 -18.35 -17.24
CA GLU A 37 15.49 -19.14 -18.44
C GLU A 37 14.23 -19.35 -19.28
N GLU A 38 13.10 -19.67 -18.64
CA GLU A 38 11.80 -19.81 -19.31
C GLU A 38 11.35 -18.48 -19.96
N LEU A 39 11.55 -17.34 -19.30
CA LEU A 39 11.33 -16.01 -19.89
C LEU A 39 12.23 -15.71 -21.09
N ARG A 40 13.48 -16.20 -21.10
CA ARG A 40 14.39 -16.03 -22.24
C ARG A 40 13.94 -16.87 -23.43
N ALA A 41 13.46 -18.09 -23.18
CA ALA A 41 12.92 -18.96 -24.23
C ALA A 41 11.66 -18.38 -24.90
N HIS A 42 10.78 -17.76 -24.10
CA HIS A 42 9.51 -17.18 -24.56
C HIS A 42 9.56 -15.65 -24.75
N LYS A 43 10.76 -15.09 -24.97
CA LYS A 43 11.00 -13.64 -24.99
C LYS A 43 10.04 -12.87 -25.91
N GLN A 44 9.84 -13.35 -27.14
CA GLN A 44 9.05 -12.64 -28.15
C GLN A 44 7.56 -12.64 -27.81
N GLU A 45 7.03 -13.79 -27.37
CA GLU A 45 5.64 -13.94 -26.93
C GLU A 45 5.32 -13.03 -25.73
N VAL A 46 6.26 -12.91 -24.80
CA VAL A 46 6.14 -12.01 -23.65
C VAL A 46 6.15 -10.54 -24.08
N ILE A 47 7.00 -10.17 -25.04
CA ILE A 47 7.03 -8.81 -25.60
C ILE A 47 5.69 -8.49 -26.29
N ASP A 48 5.18 -9.39 -27.12
CA ASP A 48 3.94 -9.15 -27.86
C ASP A 48 2.73 -9.11 -26.92
N CYS A 49 2.73 -9.93 -25.87
CA CYS A 49 1.78 -9.84 -24.77
C CYS A 49 1.89 -8.48 -24.04
N LEU A 50 3.09 -8.02 -23.70
CA LEU A 50 3.29 -6.72 -23.03
C LEU A 50 2.99 -5.51 -23.92
N ARG A 51 3.06 -5.65 -25.26
CA ARG A 51 2.71 -4.60 -26.24
C ARG A 51 1.21 -4.47 -26.45
N THR A 52 0.49 -5.59 -26.43
CA THR A 52 -0.98 -5.59 -26.48
C THR A 52 -1.61 -5.08 -25.19
N LEU A 53 -0.83 -5.09 -24.10
CA LEU A 53 -1.20 -4.44 -22.86
C LEU A 53 -0.95 -2.92 -22.95
N PRO A 54 -1.92 -2.08 -22.56
CA PRO A 54 -1.75 -0.64 -22.61
C PRO A 54 -0.55 -0.20 -21.74
N PRO A 55 0.23 0.81 -22.19
CA PRO A 55 1.40 1.32 -21.48
C PRO A 55 1.07 1.72 -20.03
N PRO A 56 2.05 1.75 -19.11
CA PRO A 56 1.79 1.64 -17.68
C PRO A 56 1.00 2.83 -17.15
N GLY A 57 -0.30 2.62 -17.00
CA GLY A 57 -1.26 3.57 -16.48
C GLY A 57 -2.56 2.85 -16.16
N GLY A 58 -2.77 2.53 -14.88
CA GLY A 58 -4.06 2.05 -14.36
C GLY A 58 -4.28 0.54 -14.44
N HIS A 59 -4.16 -0.09 -15.60
CA HIS A 59 -4.63 -1.48 -15.77
C HIS A 59 -3.69 -2.57 -15.24
N LEU A 60 -2.36 -2.44 -15.38
CA LEU A 60 -1.41 -3.38 -14.75
C LEU A 60 -1.48 -3.34 -13.22
N LEU A 61 -1.93 -2.22 -12.65
CA LEU A 61 -2.17 -2.10 -11.21
C LEU A 61 -3.44 -2.82 -10.78
N ARG A 62 -4.49 -2.75 -11.61
CA ARG A 62 -5.73 -3.51 -11.42
C ARG A 62 -5.47 -5.01 -11.59
N LEU A 63 -4.69 -5.41 -12.59
CA LEU A 63 -4.26 -6.79 -12.78
C LEU A 63 -3.36 -7.26 -11.62
N ALA A 64 -2.44 -6.41 -11.12
CA ALA A 64 -1.63 -6.72 -9.94
C ALA A 64 -2.48 -6.89 -8.67
N VAL A 65 -3.51 -6.09 -8.49
CA VAL A 65 -4.48 -6.24 -7.38
C VAL A 65 -5.33 -7.49 -7.56
N GLU A 66 -5.78 -7.80 -8.78
CA GLU A 66 -6.55 -9.01 -9.13
C GLU A 66 -5.69 -10.29 -8.99
N LEU A 67 -4.38 -10.21 -9.24
CA LEU A 67 -3.40 -11.29 -9.12
C LEU A 67 -2.71 -11.36 -7.74
N GLY A 68 -3.16 -10.58 -6.75
CA GLY A 68 -2.62 -10.64 -5.38
C GLY A 68 -1.22 -10.02 -5.17
N LEU A 69 -0.67 -9.35 -6.19
CA LEU A 69 0.60 -8.64 -6.13
C LEU A 69 0.42 -7.36 -5.32
N GLN A 70 0.91 -7.39 -4.07
CA GLN A 70 0.67 -6.33 -3.12
C GLN A 70 1.39 -5.04 -3.54
N PRO A 71 0.68 -3.92 -3.72
CA PRO A 71 1.32 -2.62 -3.86
C PRO A 71 2.23 -2.36 -2.66
N ARG A 72 3.40 -1.74 -2.90
CA ARG A 72 4.41 -1.44 -1.87
C ARG A 72 3.83 -0.73 -0.65
N CYS A 73 2.73 0.00 -0.84
CA CYS A 73 2.02 0.66 0.21
C CYS A 73 0.53 0.29 0.15
N ARG A 74 0.06 -0.40 1.20
CA ARG A 74 -1.33 -0.80 1.35
C ARG A 74 -1.82 -0.46 2.74
N CYS A 75 -3.04 0.05 2.84
CA CYS A 75 -3.73 0.21 4.10
C CYS A 75 -5.17 -0.31 4.02
N THR A 76 -5.74 -0.63 5.18
CA THR A 76 -7.13 -1.05 5.30
C THR A 76 -7.82 -0.24 6.37
N LEU A 77 -8.82 0.52 5.96
CA LEU A 77 -9.71 1.33 6.78
C LEU A 77 -10.96 0.51 7.11
N ARG A 78 -11.37 0.51 8.38
CA ARG A 78 -12.56 -0.16 8.92
C ARG A 78 -13.43 0.87 9.66
N PRO A 79 -13.98 1.85 8.95
CA PRO A 79 -14.81 2.90 9.55
C PRO A 79 -16.13 2.33 10.07
N ARG A 80 -16.69 2.98 11.09
CA ARG A 80 -17.99 2.62 11.69
C ARG A 80 -19.16 3.31 10.99
N THR A 81 -18.89 4.42 10.31
CA THR A 81 -19.88 5.20 9.57
C THR A 81 -19.38 5.56 8.17
N ALA A 82 -20.29 5.91 7.27
CA ALA A 82 -19.91 6.41 5.94
C ALA A 82 -19.15 7.75 6.01
N GLU A 83 -19.44 8.58 7.01
CA GLU A 83 -18.75 9.85 7.25
C GLU A 83 -17.30 9.62 7.69
N GLU A 84 -17.06 8.68 8.62
CA GLU A 84 -15.71 8.27 9.01
C GLU A 84 -14.93 7.69 7.83
N ALA A 85 -15.62 6.93 6.95
CA ALA A 85 -15.02 6.41 5.73
C ALA A 85 -14.55 7.53 4.81
N ALA A 86 -15.43 8.48 4.50
CA ALA A 86 -15.12 9.62 3.65
C ALA A 86 -14.00 10.49 4.23
N SER A 87 -14.05 10.76 5.54
CA SER A 87 -13.02 11.53 6.25
C SER A 87 -11.65 10.85 6.20
N ALA A 88 -11.58 9.54 6.50
CA ALA A 88 -10.32 8.81 6.49
C ALA A 88 -9.74 8.67 5.08
N VAL A 89 -10.58 8.41 4.07
CA VAL A 89 -10.16 8.39 2.65
C VAL A 89 -9.67 9.77 2.21
N GLY A 90 -10.37 10.84 2.61
CA GLY A 90 -9.96 12.22 2.35
C GLY A 90 -8.57 12.53 2.94
N ALA A 91 -8.34 12.17 4.20
CA ALA A 91 -7.05 12.35 4.86
C ALA A 91 -5.90 11.59 4.17
N VAL A 92 -6.14 10.36 3.73
CA VAL A 92 -5.14 9.59 2.96
C VAL A 92 -4.91 10.23 1.58
N THR A 93 -5.97 10.69 0.92
CA THR A 93 -5.89 11.36 -0.39
C THR A 93 -5.08 12.66 -0.30
N GLU A 94 -5.33 13.46 0.74
CA GLU A 94 -4.60 14.68 1.02
C GLU A 94 -3.12 14.40 1.33
N LEU A 95 -2.84 13.40 2.18
CA LEU A 95 -1.48 12.97 2.48
C LEU A 95 -0.72 12.57 1.21
N CYS A 96 -1.34 11.80 0.32
CA CYS A 96 -0.75 11.42 -0.96
C CYS A 96 -0.53 12.64 -1.87
N SER A 97 -1.49 13.55 -1.93
CA SER A 97 -1.42 14.77 -2.77
C SER A 97 -0.29 15.71 -2.34
N ARG A 98 -0.06 15.83 -1.02
CA ARG A 98 1.06 16.61 -0.46
C ARG A 98 2.43 15.97 -0.67
N ASN A 99 2.48 14.68 -1.03
CA ASN A 99 3.71 13.91 -1.23
C ASN A 99 3.70 13.22 -2.61
N PRO A 100 3.73 13.98 -3.71
CA PRO A 100 3.58 13.41 -5.06
C PRO A 100 4.71 12.43 -5.39
N GLY A 101 4.36 11.31 -6.02
CA GLY A 101 5.34 10.32 -6.45
C GLY A 101 4.72 9.22 -7.30
N ARG A 102 5.53 8.22 -7.65
CA ARG A 102 5.14 7.14 -8.56
C ARG A 102 4.75 5.84 -7.84
N ASP A 103 4.95 5.76 -6.52
CA ASP A 103 4.55 4.56 -5.78
C ASP A 103 3.03 4.50 -5.70
N SER A 104 2.49 3.31 -5.93
CA SER A 104 1.06 3.08 -5.82
C SER A 104 0.68 2.80 -4.37
N VAL A 105 -0.38 3.49 -3.93
CA VAL A 105 -0.96 3.35 -2.60
C VAL A 105 -2.36 2.78 -2.75
N LEU A 106 -2.58 1.58 -2.21
CA LEU A 106 -3.90 0.95 -2.18
C LEU A 106 -4.57 1.19 -0.83
N VAL A 107 -5.72 1.85 -0.88
CA VAL A 107 -6.59 2.05 0.27
C VAL A 107 -7.78 1.11 0.12
N LYS A 108 -7.88 0.14 1.02
CA LYS A 108 -9.06 -0.73 1.14
C LYS A 108 -9.98 -0.18 2.22
N VAL A 109 -11.24 0.05 1.91
CA VAL A 109 -12.26 0.45 2.89
C VAL A 109 -13.20 -0.73 3.08
N VAL A 110 -13.31 -1.24 4.30
CA VAL A 110 -14.27 -2.29 4.66
C VAL A 110 -15.38 -1.61 5.46
N ARG A 111 -16.55 -1.46 4.84
CA ARG A 111 -17.70 -0.80 5.45
C ARG A 111 -18.36 -1.71 6.50
N PRO A 112 -19.19 -1.15 7.42
CA PRO A 112 -19.87 -1.92 8.46
C PRO A 112 -20.78 -3.04 7.92
N ASP A 113 -21.35 -2.84 6.74
CA ASP A 113 -22.17 -3.82 6.03
C ASP A 113 -21.36 -4.97 5.38
N GLY A 114 -20.03 -4.97 5.56
CA GLY A 114 -19.12 -5.94 4.99
C GLY A 114 -18.71 -5.65 3.54
N SER A 115 -19.31 -4.64 2.90
CA SER A 115 -18.91 -4.23 1.56
C SER A 115 -17.49 -3.65 1.56
N THR A 116 -16.80 -3.84 0.44
CA THR A 116 -15.41 -3.43 0.29
C THR A 116 -15.29 -2.47 -0.89
N GLU A 117 -14.63 -1.34 -0.65
CA GLU A 117 -14.26 -0.36 -1.65
C GLU A 117 -12.74 -0.23 -1.75
N HIS A 118 -12.22 0.03 -2.94
CA HIS A 118 -10.80 0.18 -3.21
C HIS A 118 -10.52 1.54 -3.84
N HIS A 119 -9.59 2.29 -3.26
CA HIS A 119 -9.04 3.50 -3.85
C HIS A 119 -7.57 3.29 -4.19
N VAL A 120 -7.20 3.71 -5.40
CA VAL A 120 -5.83 3.63 -5.90
C VAL A 120 -5.30 5.05 -6.03
N LEU A 121 -4.27 5.36 -5.24
CA LEU A 121 -3.62 6.66 -5.19
C LEU A 121 -2.15 6.53 -5.59
N ARG A 122 -1.49 7.68 -5.78
CA ARG A 122 -0.06 7.78 -6.07
C ARG A 122 0.62 8.72 -5.08
N ALA A 123 1.76 8.31 -4.56
CA ALA A 123 2.58 9.13 -3.65
C ALA A 123 4.06 8.71 -3.73
N HIS A 124 4.94 9.52 -3.17
CA HIS A 124 6.28 9.07 -2.79
C HIS A 124 6.17 8.39 -1.43
N ALA A 125 6.07 7.06 -1.42
CA ALA A 125 5.68 6.31 -0.23
C ALA A 125 6.87 6.00 0.68
N ASP A 126 7.58 7.04 1.13
CA ASP A 126 8.73 6.93 2.02
C ASP A 126 8.35 6.53 3.46
N ARG A 127 9.34 6.48 4.37
CA ARG A 127 9.09 6.11 5.78
C ARG A 127 8.13 7.08 6.48
N GLY A 128 8.20 8.37 6.19
CA GLY A 128 7.38 9.41 6.82
C GLY A 128 5.91 9.29 6.42
N VAL A 129 5.66 9.17 5.12
CA VAL A 129 4.32 8.98 4.55
C VAL A 129 3.68 7.69 5.06
N ARG A 130 4.42 6.58 5.07
CA ARG A 130 3.92 5.30 5.61
C ARG A 130 3.55 5.40 7.09
N LYS A 131 4.36 6.11 7.89
CA LYS A 131 4.06 6.33 9.31
C LYS A 131 2.79 7.18 9.49
N ALA A 132 2.65 8.27 8.74
CA ALA A 132 1.46 9.11 8.78
C ALA A 132 0.20 8.34 8.39
N MET A 133 0.27 7.54 7.33
CA MET A 133 -0.84 6.69 6.90
C MET A 133 -1.21 5.63 7.94
N ALA A 134 -0.22 5.02 8.61
CA ALA A 134 -0.48 4.10 9.72
C ALA A 134 -1.22 4.78 10.90
N MET A 135 -0.97 6.06 11.16
CA MET A 135 -1.73 6.81 12.17
C MET A 135 -3.18 7.02 11.74
N ILE A 136 -3.43 7.41 10.49
CA ILE A 136 -4.79 7.57 9.95
C ILE A 136 -5.57 6.26 10.05
N VAL A 137 -4.93 5.14 9.67
CA VAL A 137 -5.52 3.80 9.76
C VAL A 137 -5.84 3.43 11.21
N ARG A 138 -4.91 3.68 12.13
CA ARG A 138 -5.12 3.41 13.55
C ARG A 138 -6.31 4.21 14.08
N ASP A 139 -6.37 5.50 13.77
CA ASP A 139 -7.42 6.39 14.26
C ASP A 139 -8.79 6.00 13.67
N CYS A 140 -8.85 5.65 12.38
CA CYS A 140 -10.07 5.13 11.76
C CYS A 140 -10.51 3.79 12.36
N ASN A 141 -9.61 2.81 12.49
CA ASN A 141 -9.97 1.44 12.85
C ASN A 141 -10.25 1.27 14.35
N LEU A 142 -9.58 2.02 15.20
CA LEU A 142 -9.77 1.96 16.66
C LEU A 142 -10.76 3.03 17.16
N GLY A 143 -11.12 3.98 16.30
CA GLY A 143 -11.86 5.18 16.65
C GLY A 143 -10.92 6.26 17.19
N GLY A 144 -10.93 7.42 16.53
CA GLY A 144 -10.26 8.65 16.97
C GLY A 144 -10.47 9.04 18.44
N PRO A 145 -11.60 8.70 19.12
CA PRO A 145 -11.78 9.00 20.55
C PRO A 145 -10.72 8.39 21.48
N GLN A 146 -10.02 7.32 21.07
CA GLN A 146 -8.95 6.74 21.89
C GLN A 146 -7.68 7.60 21.94
N ARG A 147 -7.52 8.58 21.04
CA ARG A 147 -6.44 9.57 21.10
C ARG A 147 -6.77 10.68 22.09
N ALA A 148 -7.97 11.26 22.01
CA ALA A 148 -8.47 12.23 22.97
C ALA A 148 -8.54 11.65 24.40
N ALA A 149 -9.00 10.39 24.55
CA ALA A 149 -9.05 9.72 25.85
C ALA A 149 -7.65 9.31 26.38
N ARG A 150 -6.67 9.00 25.52
CA ARG A 150 -5.29 8.70 25.95
C ARG A 150 -4.47 9.96 26.25
N GLU A 151 -4.74 11.06 25.57
CA GLU A 151 -4.16 12.38 25.88
C GLU A 151 -4.77 12.91 27.19
N GLN A 152 -6.10 12.84 27.37
CA GLN A 152 -6.75 13.15 28.65
C GLN A 152 -6.30 12.22 29.80
N ALA A 153 -6.10 10.92 29.55
CA ALA A 153 -5.59 10.00 30.58
C ALA A 153 -4.11 10.27 30.93
N ARG A 154 -3.30 10.80 30.00
CA ARG A 154 -1.93 11.24 30.27
C ARG A 154 -1.90 12.53 31.08
N ASP A 155 -2.75 13.50 30.76
CA ASP A 155 -2.88 14.75 31.54
C ASP A 155 -3.37 14.46 32.97
N LEU A 156 -4.25 13.48 33.16
CA LEU A 156 -4.68 13.02 34.48
C LEU A 156 -3.59 12.22 35.24
N SER A 157 -2.64 11.62 34.53
CA SER A 157 -1.54 10.86 35.13
C SER A 157 -0.33 11.74 35.49
N GLU A 158 -0.18 12.91 34.87
CA GLU A 158 0.89 13.87 35.16
C GLU A 158 0.54 14.87 36.28
N GLY A 159 -0.72 14.96 36.71
CA GLY A 159 -1.15 15.77 37.86
C GLY A 159 -0.90 15.15 39.25
N GLY A 160 -0.26 13.98 39.32
CA GLY A 160 -0.19 13.16 40.55
C GLY A 160 1.13 13.18 41.33
N ARG A 161 2.05 14.12 41.07
CA ARG A 161 3.23 14.31 41.95
C ARG A 161 2.97 15.44 42.93
N ASN A 162 2.10 15.17 43.90
CA ASN A 162 2.15 15.87 45.18
C ASN A 162 3.50 15.55 45.82
N GLY A 163 4.44 16.48 45.69
CA GLY A 163 5.63 16.50 46.50
C GLY A 163 5.23 16.72 47.95
N THR A 164 5.20 15.64 48.73
CA THR A 164 5.17 15.73 50.19
C THR A 164 6.51 16.31 50.64
N PRO A 165 6.55 17.49 51.29
CA PRO A 165 7.81 18.01 51.81
C PRO A 165 8.23 17.17 53.01
N ILE A 166 9.41 16.55 52.92
CA ILE A 166 10.07 15.92 54.06
C ILE A 166 10.67 17.07 54.89
N GLN A 167 10.05 17.38 56.04
CA GLN A 167 10.65 18.24 57.06
C GLN A 167 11.72 17.43 57.82
N ARG A 168 12.90 18.02 57.97
CA ARG A 168 13.87 17.69 59.03
C ARG A 168 13.81 18.78 60.08
#